data_AF-A0A948PPN0-F1
#
_entry.id   AF-A0A948PPN0-F1
#
_cell.length_a   1.000
_cell.length_b   1.000
_cell.length_c   1.000
_cell.angle_alpha   90.00
_cell.angle_beta   90.00
_cell.angle_gamma   90.00
#
_symmetry.space_group_name_H-M   'P 1'
#
loop_
_entity.id
_entity.type
_entity.pdbx_description
1 polymer ?
#
loop_
_entity_poly.entity_id
_entity_poly.type
_entity_poly.pdbx_seq_one_letter_code
_entity_poly.pdbx_strand_id
1 'polypeptide(L)'
;MNEQPWQLQIVRRSLKKREKLKLLDHVFFINTSETALDLGCAQGILSYFLRRKGGRWISTDLDLKNCRTADALLEGNCMQISSGLLPFRDESFDTVVCLDFLEHLDDDDLCLREIRRVLRVNGVLLLAVPRTGRIFFLHHLRKWMGMKLEFYGHKRDGYRLSDLRSKMSRNGLIPGRRWRFAGFFTE
;
A
#
# COMPACT_ATOMS: atom_id res chain seq x y z
N MET A 1 -28.89 13.39 8.41
CA MET A 1 -28.44 11.99 8.53
C MET A 1 -27.13 11.89 7.77
N ASN A 2 -25.99 11.71 8.42
CA ASN A 2 -24.73 11.51 7.69
C ASN A 2 -24.72 10.09 7.13
N GLU A 3 -25.10 9.95 5.86
CA GLU A 3 -24.88 8.70 5.13
C GLU A 3 -23.37 8.41 5.11
N GLN A 4 -22.98 7.19 5.46
CA GLN A 4 -21.59 6.78 5.35
C GLN A 4 -21.13 6.84 3.89
N PRO A 5 -19.93 7.37 3.61
CA PRO A 5 -19.37 7.36 2.26
C PRO A 5 -19.42 5.96 1.63
N TRP A 6 -19.87 5.86 0.38
CA TRP A 6 -20.06 4.59 -0.33
C TRP A 6 -18.77 3.75 -0.37
N GLN A 7 -17.60 4.40 -0.41
CA GLN A 7 -16.29 3.76 -0.36
C GLN A 7 -16.13 2.86 0.88
N LEU A 8 -16.65 3.29 2.03
CA LEU A 8 -16.58 2.53 3.28
C LEU A 8 -17.50 1.30 3.26
N GLN A 9 -18.58 1.33 2.47
CA GLN A 9 -19.44 0.17 2.27
C GLN A 9 -18.70 -0.96 1.52
N ILE A 10 -17.73 -0.63 0.67
CA ILE A 10 -16.89 -1.62 -0.03
C ILE A 10 -16.11 -2.48 0.97
N VAL A 11 -15.61 -1.89 2.06
CA VAL A 11 -14.87 -2.62 3.09
C VAL A 11 -15.73 -3.71 3.70
N ARG A 12 -17.00 -3.42 4.02
CA ARG A 12 -17.93 -4.40 4.60
C ARG A 12 -18.11 -5.63 3.71
N ARG A 13 -18.08 -5.42 2.39
CA ARG A 13 -18.26 -6.47 1.37
C ARG A 13 -16.95 -7.21 1.02
N SER A 14 -15.79 -6.62 1.30
CA SER A 14 -14.48 -7.19 0.94
C SER A 14 -13.81 -7.88 2.13
N LEU A 15 -13.74 -9.21 2.11
CA LEU A 15 -12.98 -10.01 3.09
C LEU A 15 -11.51 -9.57 3.16
N LYS A 16 -10.85 -9.41 2.01
CA LYS A 16 -9.43 -8.99 1.92
C LYS A 16 -9.19 -7.65 2.63
N LYS A 17 -10.04 -6.63 2.37
CA LYS A 17 -9.90 -5.32 3.03
C LYS A 17 -10.13 -5.40 4.54
N ARG A 18 -11.09 -6.21 5.00
CA ARG A 18 -11.35 -6.41 6.44
C ARG A 18 -10.18 -7.08 7.14
N GLU A 19 -9.61 -8.13 6.56
CA GLU A 19 -8.45 -8.81 7.13
C GLU A 19 -7.22 -7.91 7.17
N LYS A 20 -6.98 -7.13 6.11
CA LYS A 20 -5.92 -6.12 6.08
C LYS A 20 -6.08 -5.08 7.19
N LEU A 21 -7.28 -4.52 7.36
CA LEU A 21 -7.56 -3.56 8.45
C LEU A 21 -7.34 -4.18 9.84
N LYS A 22 -7.84 -5.40 10.07
CA LYS A 22 -7.60 -6.11 11.34
C LYS A 22 -6.11 -6.32 11.60
N LEU A 23 -5.34 -6.69 10.58
CA LEU A 23 -3.90 -6.84 10.72
C LEU A 23 -3.24 -5.50 11.08
N LEU A 24 -3.59 -4.42 10.36
CA LEU A 24 -3.10 -3.06 10.64
C LEU A 24 -3.43 -2.62 12.07
N ASP A 25 -4.58 -3.00 12.63
CA ASP A 25 -4.94 -2.71 14.02
C ASP A 25 -3.99 -3.35 15.05
N HIS A 26 -3.34 -4.46 14.71
CA HIS A 26 -2.46 -5.19 15.61
C HIS A 26 -0.97 -4.94 15.39
N VAL A 27 -0.57 -4.59 14.17
CA VAL A 27 0.86 -4.53 13.79
C VAL A 27 1.36 -3.11 13.55
N PHE A 28 0.46 -2.16 13.38
CA PHE A 28 0.80 -0.79 13.02
C PHE A 28 0.28 0.19 14.07
N PHE A 29 1.22 0.91 14.65
CA PHE A 29 1.00 1.95 15.65
C PHE A 29 1.71 3.20 15.17
N ILE A 30 1.06 4.35 15.32
CA ILE A 30 1.57 5.66 14.91
C ILE A 30 1.32 6.65 16.03
N ASN A 31 2.31 7.49 16.34
CA ASN A 31 2.13 8.58 17.29
C ASN A 31 1.45 9.78 16.62
N THR A 32 0.68 10.56 17.38
CA THR A 32 -0.06 11.72 16.84
C THR A 32 0.85 12.81 16.29
N SER A 33 2.10 12.89 16.75
CA SER A 33 3.13 13.83 16.28
C SER A 33 3.81 13.40 14.98
N GLU A 34 3.76 12.11 14.62
CA GLU A 34 4.45 11.57 13.45
C GLU A 34 3.85 12.11 12.14
N THR A 35 4.73 12.30 11.17
CA THR A 35 4.38 12.64 9.78
C THR A 35 4.50 11.37 8.94
N ALA A 36 3.41 10.97 8.30
CA ALA A 36 3.33 9.72 7.56
C ALA A 36 2.93 9.94 6.09
N LEU A 37 3.47 9.09 5.21
CA LEU A 37 3.12 9.02 3.80
C LEU A 37 2.32 7.74 3.54
N ASP A 38 1.16 7.87 2.91
CA ASP A 38 0.43 6.75 2.30
C ASP A 38 0.71 6.74 0.79
N LEU A 39 1.41 5.71 0.33
CA LEU A 39 1.88 5.54 -1.03
C LEU A 39 1.05 4.48 -1.76
N GLY A 40 0.23 4.94 -2.72
CA GLY A 40 -0.76 4.11 -3.41
C GLY A 40 -2.11 4.08 -2.67
N CYS A 41 -2.67 5.24 -2.35
CA CYS A 41 -3.89 5.33 -1.53
C CYS A 41 -5.17 4.84 -2.25
N ALA A 42 -5.12 4.65 -3.56
CA ALA A 42 -6.26 4.30 -4.41
C ALA A 42 -7.46 5.23 -4.12
N GLN A 43 -8.62 4.66 -3.77
CA GLN A 43 -9.84 5.41 -3.46
C GLN A 43 -9.88 5.97 -2.02
N GLY A 44 -8.75 6.00 -1.29
CA GLY A 44 -8.63 6.59 0.04
C GLY A 44 -9.20 5.77 1.19
N ILE A 45 -9.66 4.55 0.93
CA ILE A 45 -10.34 3.71 1.94
C ILE A 45 -9.41 3.35 3.10
N LEU A 46 -8.21 2.83 2.82
CA LEU A 46 -7.28 2.45 3.89
C LEU A 46 -6.71 3.70 4.57
N SER A 47 -6.39 4.74 3.80
CA SER A 47 -5.94 6.04 4.28
C SER A 47 -6.91 6.65 5.29
N TYR A 48 -8.22 6.54 5.05
CA TYR A 48 -9.26 6.96 5.99
C TYR A 48 -9.10 6.29 7.37
N PHE A 49 -8.85 4.97 7.41
CA PHE A 49 -8.65 4.25 8.67
C PHE A 49 -7.29 4.54 9.30
N LEU A 50 -6.23 4.67 8.49
CA LEU A 50 -4.88 5.01 8.95
C LEU A 50 -4.87 6.37 9.67
N ARG A 51 -5.51 7.39 9.08
CA ARG A 51 -5.63 8.73 9.68
C ARG A 51 -6.32 8.74 11.03
N ARG A 52 -7.30 7.86 11.22
CA ARG A 52 -8.02 7.71 12.50
C ARG A 52 -7.19 7.07 13.60
N LYS A 53 -6.04 6.47 13.28
CA LYS A 53 -5.06 6.01 14.28
C LYS A 53 -4.19 7.16 14.83
N GLY A 54 -4.22 8.33 14.21
CA GLY A 54 -3.39 9.48 14.54
C GLY A 54 -2.33 9.77 13.48
N GLY A 55 -1.48 10.76 13.74
CA GLY A 55 -0.42 11.21 12.84
C GLY A 55 -0.90 12.23 11.81
N ARG A 56 0.06 12.86 11.14
CA ARG A 56 -0.15 13.82 10.05
C ARG A 56 0.14 13.12 8.73
N TRP A 57 -0.90 12.89 7.94
CA TRP A 57 -0.80 12.07 6.73
C TRP A 57 -0.70 12.91 5.47
N ILE A 58 0.09 12.45 4.51
CA ILE A 58 0.02 12.83 3.10
C ILE A 58 -0.30 11.55 2.33
N SER A 59 -1.25 11.61 1.38
CA SER A 59 -1.59 10.44 0.55
C SER A 59 -1.21 10.69 -0.89
N THR A 60 -0.78 9.64 -1.59
CA THR A 60 -0.35 9.72 -2.98
C THR A 60 -0.84 8.54 -3.80
N ASP A 61 -1.07 8.76 -5.09
CA ASP A 61 -1.39 7.70 -6.06
C ASP A 61 -0.84 8.06 -7.46
N LEU A 62 -0.69 7.07 -8.34
CA LEU A 62 -0.25 7.30 -9.72
C LEU A 62 -1.41 7.79 -10.60
N ASP A 63 -2.64 7.35 -10.29
CA ASP A 63 -3.83 7.69 -11.07
C ASP A 63 -4.53 8.93 -10.48
N LEU A 64 -4.63 9.99 -11.29
CA LEU A 64 -5.36 11.20 -10.93
C LEU A 64 -6.83 10.92 -10.59
N LYS A 65 -7.44 9.91 -11.21
CA LYS A 65 -8.83 9.51 -10.92
C LYS A 65 -8.95 8.93 -9.51
N ASN A 66 -7.96 8.14 -9.07
CA ASN A 66 -7.89 7.65 -7.69
C ASN A 66 -7.77 8.83 -6.73
N CYS A 67 -6.86 9.76 -7.00
CA CYS A 67 -6.67 10.96 -6.17
C CYS A 67 -7.98 11.75 -6.01
N ARG A 68 -8.65 12.08 -7.13
CA ARG A 68 -9.95 12.79 -7.12
C ARG A 68 -11.04 12.04 -6.35
N THR A 69 -11.03 10.71 -6.40
CA THR A 69 -12.00 9.89 -5.66
C THR A 69 -11.68 9.85 -4.17
N ALA A 70 -10.39 9.81 -3.83
CA ALA A 70 -9.90 9.82 -2.47
C ALA A 70 -10.13 11.17 -1.79
N ASP A 71 -10.11 12.29 -2.51
CA ASP A 71 -10.34 13.64 -1.97
C ASP A 71 -11.65 13.76 -1.19
N ALA A 72 -12.71 13.07 -1.63
CA ALA A 72 -13.99 13.05 -0.92
C ALA A 72 -13.92 12.40 0.48
N LEU A 73 -12.94 11.51 0.70
CA LEU A 73 -12.67 10.86 1.99
C LEU A 73 -11.53 11.50 2.77
N LEU A 74 -10.58 12.11 2.06
CA LEU A 74 -9.30 12.56 2.59
C LEU A 74 -9.19 14.09 2.65
N GLU A 75 -10.28 14.79 2.37
CA GLU A 75 -10.41 16.24 2.49
C GLU A 75 -9.35 17.00 1.67
N GLY A 76 -9.17 16.58 0.41
CA GLY A 76 -8.19 17.18 -0.52
C GLY A 76 -6.73 16.87 -0.23
N ASN A 77 -6.45 15.99 0.73
CA ASN A 77 -5.09 15.59 1.10
C ASN A 77 -4.69 14.30 0.37
N CYS A 78 -4.73 14.37 -0.96
CA CYS A 78 -4.22 13.37 -1.88
C CYS A 78 -3.52 14.05 -3.07
N MET A 79 -2.33 13.57 -3.43
CA MET A 79 -1.53 14.14 -4.51
C MET A 79 -1.15 13.07 -5.53
N GLN A 80 -1.24 13.40 -6.82
CA GLN A 80 -0.73 12.53 -7.86
C GLN A 80 0.80 12.56 -7.89
N ILE A 81 1.43 11.38 -8.00
CA ILE A 81 2.87 11.23 -8.21
C ILE A 81 3.18 10.54 -9.54
N SER A 82 4.43 10.60 -9.99
CA SER A 82 4.87 10.00 -11.25
C SER A 82 5.82 8.84 -10.98
N SER A 83 5.45 7.64 -11.42
CA SER A 83 6.35 6.47 -11.59
C SER A 83 7.35 6.20 -10.46
N GLY A 84 6.91 6.31 -9.21
CA GLY A 84 7.75 6.03 -8.03
C GLY A 84 8.67 7.17 -7.58
N LEU A 85 8.70 8.31 -8.30
CA LEU A 85 9.35 9.54 -7.85
C LEU A 85 8.47 10.28 -6.85
N LEU A 86 9.07 10.68 -5.73
CA LEU A 86 8.36 11.30 -4.63
C LEU A 86 8.77 12.78 -4.53
N PRO A 87 7.84 13.74 -4.72
CA PRO A 87 8.15 15.17 -4.69
C PRO A 87 8.28 15.72 -3.25
N PHE A 88 8.98 14.98 -2.39
CA PHE A 88 9.22 15.30 -1.00
C PHE A 88 10.71 15.45 -0.76
N ARG A 89 11.07 16.22 0.26
CA ARG A 89 12.46 16.35 0.72
C ARG A 89 12.93 15.06 1.36
N ASP A 90 14.24 14.91 1.44
CA ASP A 90 14.87 13.83 2.18
C ASP A 90 14.42 13.88 3.65
N GLU A 91 14.29 12.72 4.27
CA GLU A 91 14.01 12.59 5.71
C GLU A 91 12.78 13.39 6.20
N SER A 92 11.72 13.40 5.39
CA SER A 92 10.49 14.14 5.68
C SER A 92 9.43 13.34 6.43
N PHE A 93 9.51 12.00 6.43
CA PHE A 93 8.49 11.12 7.03
C PHE A 93 9.07 10.20 8.11
N ASP A 94 8.33 10.07 9.21
CA ASP A 94 8.59 9.09 10.26
C ASP A 94 8.11 7.69 9.81
N THR A 95 7.03 7.66 9.04
CA THR A 95 6.42 6.42 8.54
C THR A 95 6.06 6.54 7.06
N VAL A 96 6.34 5.49 6.29
CA VAL A 96 5.79 5.30 4.94
C VAL A 96 4.98 4.01 4.93
N VAL A 97 3.73 4.09 4.45
CA VAL A 97 2.85 2.96 4.22
C VAL A 97 2.73 2.74 2.71
N CYS A 98 3.04 1.54 2.24
CA CYS A 98 3.00 1.16 0.83
C CYS A 98 2.27 -0.18 0.71
N LEU A 99 0.98 -0.17 0.38
CA LEU A 99 0.13 -1.35 0.39
C LEU A 99 -0.42 -1.61 -1.01
N ASP A 100 -0.13 -2.79 -1.58
CA ASP A 100 -0.58 -3.20 -2.92
C ASP A 100 -0.24 -2.14 -3.99
N PHE A 101 0.96 -1.56 -3.91
CA PHE A 101 1.39 -0.46 -4.79
C PHE A 101 2.63 -0.84 -5.62
N LEU A 102 3.60 -1.49 -5.00
CA LEU A 102 4.92 -1.71 -5.58
C LEU A 102 4.86 -2.54 -6.87
N GLU A 103 3.95 -3.51 -6.94
CA GLU A 103 3.70 -4.38 -8.08
C GLU A 103 3.13 -3.68 -9.32
N HIS A 104 2.65 -2.44 -9.20
CA HIS A 104 2.13 -1.63 -10.30
C HIS A 104 3.20 -0.78 -10.97
N LEU A 105 4.39 -0.68 -10.38
CA LEU A 105 5.49 0.12 -10.89
C LEU A 105 6.38 -0.71 -11.81
N ASP A 106 6.87 -0.12 -12.90
CA ASP A 106 7.88 -0.74 -13.76
C ASP A 106 9.24 -0.83 -13.04
N ASP A 107 9.70 0.28 -12.44
CA ASP A 107 10.92 0.35 -11.62
C ASP A 107 10.57 0.47 -10.12
N ASP A 108 10.38 -0.68 -9.49
CA ASP A 108 10.16 -0.78 -8.04
C ASP A 108 11.43 -0.52 -7.23
N ASP A 109 12.62 -0.67 -7.80
CA ASP A 109 13.87 -0.31 -7.14
C ASP A 109 13.99 1.20 -6.97
N LEU A 110 13.62 1.99 -7.98
CA LEU A 110 13.53 3.45 -7.88
C LEU A 110 12.59 3.86 -6.76
N CYS A 111 11.40 3.28 -6.70
CA CYS A 111 10.44 3.56 -5.64
C CYS A 111 10.99 3.19 -4.25
N LEU A 112 11.65 2.05 -4.10
CA LEU A 112 12.27 1.68 -2.82
C LEU A 112 13.39 2.65 -2.42
N ARG A 113 14.19 3.16 -3.37
CA ARG A 113 15.19 4.21 -3.10
C ARG A 113 14.53 5.52 -2.68
N GLU A 114 13.45 5.92 -3.34
CA GLU A 114 12.71 7.13 -2.99
C GLU A 114 12.04 7.01 -1.62
N ILE A 115 11.43 5.87 -1.31
CA ILE A 115 10.91 5.55 0.02
C ILE A 115 12.03 5.67 1.05
N ARG A 116 13.21 5.09 0.78
CA ARG A 116 14.36 5.20 1.67
C ARG A 116 14.82 6.65 1.84
N ARG A 117 14.83 7.45 0.78
CA ARG A 117 15.25 8.85 0.80
C ARG A 117 14.33 9.72 1.65
N VAL A 118 13.01 9.56 1.50
CA VAL A 118 12.02 10.39 2.21
C VAL A 118 11.79 9.93 3.66
N LEU A 119 12.16 8.70 4.01
CA LEU A 119 12.15 8.23 5.39
C LEU A 119 13.26 8.89 6.22
N ARG A 120 12.89 9.37 7.41
CA ARG A 120 13.85 9.78 8.44
C ARG A 120 14.75 8.62 8.87
N VAL A 121 15.87 8.97 9.48
CA VAL A 121 16.66 8.00 10.25
C VAL A 121 15.75 7.33 11.28
N ASN A 122 15.77 5.99 11.32
CA ASN A 122 14.88 5.15 12.13
C ASN A 122 13.39 5.19 11.75
N GLY A 123 13.04 5.83 10.63
CA GLY A 123 11.68 5.80 10.10
C GLY A 123 11.27 4.39 9.67
N VAL A 124 9.96 4.13 9.68
CA VAL A 124 9.39 2.81 9.45
C VAL A 124 8.70 2.73 8.10
N LEU A 125 9.02 1.68 7.33
CA LEU A 125 8.24 1.28 6.16
C LEU A 125 7.31 0.14 6.52
N LEU A 126 6.00 0.34 6.31
CA LEU A 126 5.02 -0.73 6.27
C LEU A 126 4.73 -1.11 4.81
N LEU A 127 5.23 -2.27 4.39
CA LEU A 127 5.10 -2.77 3.02
C LEU A 127 4.21 -4.01 2.96
N ALA A 128 3.18 -3.97 2.12
CA ALA A 128 2.38 -5.14 1.76
C ALA A 128 2.39 -5.31 0.24
N VAL A 129 2.70 -6.52 -0.21
CA VAL A 129 2.79 -6.88 -1.63
C VAL A 129 2.29 -8.30 -1.84
N PRO A 130 1.74 -8.62 -3.03
CA PRO A 130 1.37 -9.98 -3.39
C PRO A 130 2.57 -10.91 -3.33
N ARG A 131 2.39 -12.10 -2.78
CA ARG A 131 3.43 -13.13 -2.70
C ARG A 131 3.38 -14.06 -3.91
N THR A 132 4.51 -14.26 -4.57
CA THR A 132 4.66 -15.28 -5.62
C THR A 132 4.89 -16.67 -5.00
N GLY A 133 4.14 -17.67 -5.46
CA GLY A 133 4.30 -19.06 -5.02
C GLY A 133 3.37 -20.03 -5.75
N ARG A 134 3.76 -21.31 -5.80
CA ARG A 134 3.15 -22.41 -6.58
C ARG A 134 1.84 -22.98 -6.01
N ILE A 135 1.10 -22.23 -5.18
CA ILE A 135 -0.22 -22.66 -4.70
C ILE A 135 -1.23 -22.08 -5.67
N PHE A 136 -1.43 -22.75 -6.79
CA PHE A 136 -2.25 -22.17 -7.84
C PHE A 136 -3.06 -23.16 -8.68
N PHE A 137 -3.83 -24.01 -7.99
CA PHE A 137 -5.10 -24.45 -8.56
C PHE A 137 -6.01 -23.23 -8.83
N LEU A 138 -5.99 -22.22 -7.94
CA LEU A 138 -6.77 -20.99 -8.05
C LEU A 138 -6.27 -19.96 -9.10
N HIS A 139 -5.02 -19.96 -9.59
CA HIS A 139 -4.60 -19.05 -10.69
C HIS A 139 -5.05 -19.65 -12.00
N HIS A 140 -4.96 -20.98 -12.14
CA HIS A 140 -5.57 -21.67 -13.26
C HIS A 140 -7.09 -21.44 -13.27
N LEU A 141 -7.76 -21.53 -12.10
CA LEU A 141 -9.18 -21.20 -11.99
C LEU A 141 -9.49 -19.70 -12.23
N ARG A 142 -8.67 -18.76 -11.74
CA ARG A 142 -8.84 -17.31 -11.98
C ARG A 142 -8.67 -16.92 -13.44
N LYS A 143 -7.68 -17.52 -14.13
CA LYS A 143 -7.52 -17.38 -15.58
C LYS A 143 -8.75 -17.94 -16.32
N TRP A 144 -9.28 -19.08 -15.86
CA TRP A 144 -10.47 -19.71 -16.43
C TRP A 144 -11.76 -18.91 -16.18
N MET A 145 -11.87 -18.23 -15.03
CA MET A 145 -12.96 -17.30 -14.68
C MET A 145 -12.82 -15.90 -15.32
N GLY A 146 -11.87 -15.70 -16.25
CA GLY A 146 -11.70 -14.42 -16.96
C GLY A 146 -11.12 -13.26 -16.11
N MET A 147 -10.66 -13.53 -14.89
CA MET A 147 -10.02 -12.53 -14.03
C MET A 147 -8.55 -12.33 -14.43
N LYS A 148 -8.30 -11.65 -15.55
CA LYS A 148 -6.91 -11.35 -15.99
C LYS A 148 -6.25 -10.39 -15.00
N LEU A 149 -5.02 -10.71 -14.55
CA LEU A 149 -4.19 -9.81 -13.71
C LEU A 149 -3.93 -8.45 -14.39
N GLU A 150 -3.97 -8.40 -15.72
CA GLU A 150 -3.87 -7.18 -16.53
C GLU A 150 -4.98 -6.15 -16.22
N PHE A 151 -6.15 -6.57 -15.71
CA PHE A 151 -7.25 -5.66 -15.36
C PHE A 151 -6.94 -4.74 -14.16
N TYR A 152 -5.89 -5.02 -13.39
CA TYR A 152 -5.48 -4.20 -12.25
C TYR A 152 -4.16 -3.45 -12.50
N GLY A 153 -3.56 -3.56 -13.69
CA GLY A 153 -2.31 -2.85 -14.03
C GLY A 153 -1.07 -3.37 -13.29
N HIS A 154 -1.06 -4.63 -12.85
CA HIS A 154 0.13 -5.24 -12.25
C HIS A 154 1.22 -5.42 -13.31
N LYS A 155 2.44 -4.96 -13.01
CA LYS A 155 3.64 -5.20 -13.82
C LYS A 155 4.33 -6.52 -13.47
N ARG A 156 3.93 -7.12 -12.35
CA ARG A 156 4.43 -8.42 -11.87
C ARG A 156 3.39 -9.14 -11.01
N ASP A 157 3.48 -10.47 -10.99
CA ASP A 157 2.56 -11.34 -10.24
C ASP A 157 2.71 -11.22 -8.71
N GLY A 158 3.86 -10.73 -8.25
CA GLY A 158 4.19 -10.57 -6.84
C GLY A 158 5.68 -10.78 -6.57
N TYR A 159 6.01 -11.08 -5.33
CA TYR A 159 7.39 -11.25 -4.88
C TYR A 159 7.60 -12.56 -4.13
N ARG A 160 8.72 -13.23 -4.39
CA ARG A 160 9.25 -14.20 -3.43
C ARG A 160 9.82 -13.44 -2.24
N LEU A 161 9.69 -14.02 -1.05
CA LEU A 161 10.14 -13.35 0.18
C LEU A 161 11.65 -13.10 0.19
N SER A 162 12.45 -14.04 -0.31
CA SER A 162 13.91 -13.87 -0.46
C SER A 162 14.23 -12.66 -1.32
N ASP A 163 13.56 -12.57 -2.47
CA ASP A 163 13.85 -11.58 -3.50
C ASP A 163 13.41 -10.20 -3.03
N LEU A 164 12.24 -10.10 -2.38
CA LEU A 164 11.78 -8.85 -1.76
C LEU A 164 12.75 -8.37 -0.67
N ARG A 165 13.21 -9.26 0.21
CA ARG A 165 14.18 -8.91 1.27
C ARG A 165 15.50 -8.44 0.69
N SER A 166 16.01 -9.14 -0.33
CA SER A 166 17.23 -8.73 -1.04
C SER A 166 17.02 -7.37 -1.72
N LYS A 167 15.86 -7.15 -2.33
CA LYS A 167 15.51 -5.90 -3.00
C LYS A 167 15.37 -4.71 -2.02
N MET A 168 14.78 -4.92 -0.85
CA MET A 168 14.75 -3.90 0.21
C MET A 168 16.17 -3.58 0.69
N SER A 169 16.97 -4.59 0.99
CA SER A 169 18.32 -4.43 1.54
C SER A 169 19.25 -3.68 0.58
N ARG A 170 19.23 -4.02 -0.72
CA ARG A 170 20.05 -3.33 -1.73
C ARG A 170 19.67 -1.86 -1.96
N ASN A 171 18.43 -1.48 -1.60
CA ASN A 171 17.97 -0.09 -1.68
C ASN A 171 18.02 0.60 -0.29
N GLY A 172 18.82 0.08 0.64
CA GLY A 172 19.10 0.74 1.92
C GLY A 172 17.99 0.62 2.97
N LEU A 173 17.02 -0.28 2.76
CA LEU A 173 15.96 -0.60 3.74
C LEU A 173 16.30 -1.89 4.47
N ILE A 174 16.12 -1.91 5.79
CA ILE A 174 16.40 -3.09 6.62
C ILE A 174 15.10 -3.88 6.79
N PRO A 175 14.99 -5.12 6.26
CA PRO A 175 13.77 -5.91 6.40
C PRO A 175 13.50 -6.28 7.86
N GLY A 176 12.34 -5.89 8.38
CA GLY A 176 11.93 -6.16 9.75
C GLY A 176 11.05 -7.41 9.91
N ARG A 177 10.08 -7.28 10.82
CA ARG A 177 9.06 -8.30 11.11
C ARG A 177 8.18 -8.56 9.87
N ARG A 178 7.56 -9.74 9.82
CA ARG A 178 6.73 -10.17 8.70
C ARG A 178 5.42 -10.77 9.20
N TRP A 179 4.34 -10.45 8.50
CA TRP A 179 3.02 -11.03 8.68
C TRP A 179 2.49 -11.59 7.36
N ARG A 180 1.39 -12.34 7.42
CA ARG A 180 0.61 -12.83 6.28
C ARG A 180 -0.86 -12.69 6.64
N PHE A 181 -1.72 -12.44 5.66
CA PHE A 181 -3.17 -12.36 5.84
C PHE A 181 -3.86 -12.88 4.57
N ALA A 182 -5.17 -13.16 4.62
CA ALA A 182 -5.92 -13.70 3.48
C ALA A 182 -5.37 -15.01 2.91
N GLY A 183 -5.04 -15.97 3.79
CA GLY A 183 -4.40 -17.25 3.45
C GLY A 183 -5.12 -18.13 2.41
N PHE A 184 -6.41 -17.90 2.13
CA PHE A 184 -7.19 -18.60 1.10
C PHE A 184 -7.28 -17.85 -0.25
N PHE A 185 -6.98 -16.54 -0.29
CA PHE A 185 -7.17 -15.69 -1.48
C PHE A 185 -5.89 -14.96 -1.94
N THR A 186 -4.76 -15.20 -1.27
CA THR A 186 -3.39 -14.63 -1.39
C THR A 186 -3.14 -13.27 -0.72
N GLU A 187 -2.21 -13.28 0.25
CA GLU A 187 -0.98 -12.47 0.42
C GLU A 187 -0.02 -13.14 1.44
#